data_AF-F0YSD9-F1
#
_entry.id   AF-F0YSD9-F1
#
_cell.length_a   1.000
_cell.length_b   1.000
_cell.length_c   1.000
_cell.angle_alpha   90.00
_cell.angle_beta   90.00
_cell.angle_gamma   90.00
#
_symmetry.space_group_name_H-M   'P 1'
#
loop_
_entity.id
_entity.type
_entity.pdbx_description
1 polymer ?
#
loop_
_entity_poly.entity_id
_entity_poly.type
_entity_poly.pdbx_seq_one_letter_code
_entity_poly.pdbx_strand_id
1 'polypeptide(L)'
;MWAVGCVLAEILLKRPLFTGSSEIEQLSEVFKVLGVATEERWPGYSNLPFVSSFSWKTQERNRLRDKFPGVGFGVTTTTPLTNMGYDLLNGLFALDPKQRISANRAAEHAYFAESPAPTSRQRMPKFPSRD
;
A
#
# COMPACT_ATOMS: atom_id res chain seq x y z
N MET A 1 -4.83 -7.03 -7.29
CA MET A 1 -5.01 -5.78 -6.52
C MET A 1 -3.87 -5.51 -5.55
N TRP A 2 -3.46 -6.46 -4.69
CA TRP A 2 -2.29 -6.27 -3.81
C TRP A 2 -1.02 -5.79 -4.54
N ALA A 3 -0.65 -6.48 -5.64
CA ALA A 3 0.50 -6.09 -6.47
C ALA A 3 0.36 -4.69 -7.08
N VAL A 4 -0.86 -4.26 -7.42
CA VAL A 4 -1.13 -2.89 -7.88
C VAL A 4 -0.86 -1.88 -6.76
N GLY A 5 -1.24 -2.23 -5.53
CA GLY A 5 -0.87 -1.47 -4.33
C GLY A 5 0.65 -1.34 -4.19
N CYS A 6 1.41 -2.43 -4.36
CA CYS A 6 2.88 -2.40 -4.31
C CYS A 6 3.47 -1.46 -5.38
N VAL A 7 2.99 -1.55 -6.63
CA VAL A 7 3.45 -0.70 -7.74
C VAL A 7 3.11 0.77 -7.48
N LEU A 8 1.88 1.07 -7.05
CA LEU A 8 1.47 2.43 -6.75
C LEU A 8 2.31 3.01 -5.59
N ALA A 9 2.48 2.23 -4.52
CA ALA A 9 3.31 2.60 -3.39
C ALA A 9 4.77 2.86 -3.81
N GLU A 10 5.33 2.04 -4.70
CA GLU A 10 6.69 2.20 -5.22
C GLU A 10 6.84 3.41 -6.13
N ILE A 11 5.85 3.69 -7.00
CA ILE A 11 5.83 4.92 -7.82
C ILE A 11 5.85 6.15 -6.92
N LEU A 12 5.06 6.14 -5.85
CA LEU A 12 5.02 7.23 -4.88
C LEU A 12 6.34 7.33 -4.13
N LEU A 13 6.84 6.24 -3.53
CA LEU A 13 8.05 6.21 -2.69
C LEU A 13 9.38 6.32 -3.46
N LYS A 14 9.38 6.04 -4.77
CA LYS A 14 10.56 5.82 -5.61
C LYS A 14 11.49 4.69 -5.11
N ARG A 15 10.95 3.80 -4.29
CA ARG A 15 11.60 2.60 -3.76
C ARG A 15 10.52 1.58 -3.35
N PRO A 16 10.84 0.28 -3.31
CA PRO A 16 9.87 -0.72 -2.89
C PRO A 16 9.38 -0.47 -1.46
N LEU A 17 8.08 -0.66 -1.22
CA LEU A 17 7.47 -0.51 0.11
C LEU A 17 7.87 -1.67 1.04
N PHE A 18 7.98 -2.87 0.50
CA PHE A 18 8.32 -4.10 1.21
C PHE A 18 9.55 -4.73 0.56
N THR A 19 10.61 -4.94 1.33
CA THR A 19 11.92 -5.38 0.84
C THR A 19 12.41 -6.62 1.58
N GLY A 20 11.59 -7.68 1.66
CA GLY A 20 12.01 -8.96 2.22
C GLY A 20 12.80 -9.79 1.21
N SER A 21 13.85 -10.48 1.67
CA SER A 21 14.70 -11.32 0.80
C SER A 21 14.28 -12.79 0.81
N SER A 22 13.38 -13.16 1.72
CA SER A 22 12.72 -14.48 1.82
C SER A 22 11.22 -14.30 2.07
N GLU A 23 10.44 -15.37 1.96
CA GLU A 23 8.98 -15.33 2.21
C GLU A 23 8.65 -14.86 3.64
N ILE A 24 9.41 -15.34 4.64
CA ILE A 24 9.23 -14.97 6.05
C ILE A 24 9.60 -13.51 6.27
N GLU A 25 10.71 -13.05 5.69
CA GLU A 25 11.11 -11.65 5.76
C GLU A 25 10.09 -10.74 5.07
N GLN A 26 9.55 -11.16 3.93
CA GLN A 26 8.54 -10.40 3.20
C GLN A 26 7.26 -10.24 4.03
N LEU A 27 6.78 -11.31 4.67
CA LEU A 27 5.65 -11.24 5.61
C LEU A 27 5.96 -10.35 6.81
N SER A 28 7.18 -10.42 7.33
CA SER A 28 7.65 -9.55 8.42
C SER A 28 7.60 -8.07 8.01
N GLU A 29 8.07 -7.72 6.81
CA GLU A 29 7.97 -6.34 6.27
C GLU A 29 6.51 -5.89 6.10
N VAL A 30 5.63 -6.77 5.61
CA VAL A 30 4.20 -6.47 5.49
C VAL A 30 3.59 -6.17 6.85
N PHE A 31 3.80 -7.03 7.86
CA PHE A 31 3.22 -6.84 9.19
C PHE A 31 3.87 -5.68 9.98
N LYS A 32 5.13 -5.33 9.71
CA LYS A 32 5.74 -4.11 10.25
C LYS A 32 5.00 -2.84 9.82
N VAL A 33 4.48 -2.81 8.59
CA VAL A 33 3.79 -1.64 8.02
C VAL A 33 2.29 -1.69 8.25
N LEU A 34 1.61 -2.81 8.00
CA LEU A 34 0.15 -2.90 8.05
C LEU A 34 -0.38 -3.39 9.40
N GLY A 35 0.51 -3.90 10.26
CA GLY A 35 0.16 -4.63 11.46
C GLY A 35 -0.11 -6.11 11.17
N VAL A 36 0.04 -6.94 12.20
CA VAL A 36 -0.29 -8.37 12.16
C VAL A 36 -1.80 -8.53 11.99
N ALA A 37 -2.20 -9.49 11.15
CA ALA A 37 -3.62 -9.84 11.00
C ALA A 37 -4.17 -10.45 12.30
N THR A 38 -5.40 -10.11 12.64
CA THR A 38 -6.15 -10.67 13.76
C THR A 38 -7.49 -11.20 13.24
N GLU A 39 -8.16 -12.05 14.02
CA GLU A 39 -9.49 -12.57 13.63
C GLU A 39 -10.52 -11.46 13.39
N GLU A 40 -10.39 -10.33 14.09
CA GLU A 40 -11.28 -9.18 13.90
C GLU A 40 -11.07 -8.51 12.54
N ARG A 41 -9.83 -8.46 12.04
CA ARG A 41 -9.49 -7.81 10.76
C ARG A 41 -9.53 -8.77 9.58
N TRP A 42 -9.31 -10.04 9.82
CA TRP A 42 -9.35 -11.11 8.83
C TRP A 42 -9.97 -12.36 9.49
N PRO A 43 -11.30 -12.50 9.44
CA PRO A 43 -11.99 -13.67 9.96
C PRO A 43 -11.53 -14.95 9.25
N GLY A 44 -11.03 -15.91 10.03
CA GLY A 44 -10.45 -17.16 9.56
C GLY A 44 -8.94 -17.12 9.32
N TYR A 45 -8.25 -16.05 9.72
CA TYR A 45 -6.78 -15.94 9.60
C TYR A 45 -6.05 -17.08 10.32
N SER A 46 -6.49 -17.46 11.52
CA SER A 46 -5.89 -18.52 12.34
C SER A 46 -6.07 -19.92 11.72
N ASN A 47 -7.04 -20.06 10.80
CA ASN A 47 -7.29 -21.31 10.07
C ASN A 47 -6.41 -21.46 8.83
N LEU A 48 -5.65 -20.42 8.45
CA LEU A 48 -4.78 -20.49 7.29
C LEU A 48 -3.60 -21.43 7.56
N PRO A 49 -3.16 -22.20 6.55
CA PRO A 49 -1.98 -23.03 6.66
C PRO A 49 -0.76 -22.23 7.12
N PHE A 50 0.07 -22.83 7.98
CA PHE A 50 1.37 -22.30 8.42
C PHE A 50 1.33 -21.03 9.29
N VAL A 51 0.17 -20.40 9.53
CA VAL A 51 0.09 -19.19 10.39
C VAL A 51 0.54 -19.49 11.82
N SER A 52 0.18 -20.65 12.36
CA SER A 52 0.59 -21.10 13.71
C SER A 52 2.07 -21.50 13.80
N SER A 53 2.75 -21.70 12.67
CA SER A 53 4.17 -22.06 12.62
C SER A 53 5.10 -20.85 12.82
N PHE A 54 4.57 -19.63 12.79
CA PHE A 54 5.35 -18.40 12.92
C PHE A 54 4.81 -17.53 14.05
N SER A 55 5.72 -17.02 14.88
CA SER A 55 5.40 -16.01 15.90
C SER A 55 5.84 -14.64 15.39
N TRP A 56 4.86 -13.78 15.11
CA TRP A 56 5.11 -12.41 14.68
C TRP A 56 5.21 -11.51 15.90
N LYS A 57 6.15 -10.56 15.92
CA LYS A 57 6.18 -9.52 16.95
C LYS A 57 4.87 -8.73 16.87
N THR A 58 4.25 -8.47 18.01
CA THR A 58 2.96 -7.78 18.15
C THR A 58 3.06 -6.32 17.70
N GLN A 59 3.02 -6.10 16.39
CA GLN A 59 2.69 -4.81 15.80
C GLN A 59 1.21 -4.87 15.43
N GLU A 60 0.34 -4.39 16.29
CA GLU A 60 -1.11 -4.45 16.05
C GLU A 60 -1.60 -3.27 15.20
N ARG A 61 -0.84 -2.17 15.12
CA ARG A 61 -1.29 -0.94 14.46
C ARG A 61 -0.82 -0.88 13.01
N ASN A 62 -1.74 -0.47 12.13
CA ASN A 62 -1.41 -0.05 10.77
C ASN A 62 -0.62 1.26 10.79
N ARG A 63 0.62 1.20 10.31
CA ARG A 63 1.62 2.27 10.20
C ARG A 63 1.87 2.69 8.75
N LEU A 64 0.97 2.32 7.82
CA LEU A 64 1.08 2.74 6.42
C LEU A 64 1.15 4.27 6.31
N ARG A 65 0.44 5.00 7.19
CA ARG A 65 0.45 6.46 7.20
C ARG A 65 1.84 7.06 7.50
N ASP A 66 2.68 6.34 8.24
CA ASP A 66 4.05 6.76 8.54
C ASP A 66 4.92 6.74 7.27
N LYS A 67 4.57 5.90 6.28
CA LYS A 67 5.24 5.83 4.98
C LYS A 67 4.71 6.89 4.00
N PHE A 68 3.45 7.30 4.17
CA PHE A 68 2.73 8.22 3.29
C PHE A 68 2.10 9.37 4.10
N PRO A 69 2.92 10.29 4.64
CA PRO A 69 2.42 11.39 5.45
C PRO A 69 1.43 12.26 4.67
N GLY A 70 0.47 12.84 5.39
CA GLY A 70 -0.56 13.69 4.79
C GLY A 70 0.01 14.96 4.16
N VAL A 71 -0.69 15.50 3.17
CA VAL A 71 -0.38 16.81 2.59
C VAL A 71 -0.72 17.90 3.62
N GLY A 72 0.30 18.61 4.12
CA GLY A 72 0.14 19.70 5.08
C GLY A 72 1.21 20.78 4.92
N PHE A 73 0.93 21.99 5.42
CA PHE A 73 1.87 23.10 5.41
C PHE A 73 3.11 22.75 6.25
N GLY A 74 4.27 22.63 5.60
CA GLY A 74 5.55 22.33 6.26
C GLY A 74 6.02 20.86 6.19
N VAL A 75 5.28 19.99 5.50
CA VAL A 75 5.73 18.61 5.25
C VAL A 75 6.81 18.61 4.16
N THR A 76 8.07 18.53 4.57
CA THR A 76 9.26 18.43 3.69
C THR A 76 9.55 17.01 3.20
N THR A 77 8.68 16.05 3.52
CA THR A 77 8.88 14.65 3.13
C THR A 77 8.70 14.49 1.63
N THR A 78 9.49 13.61 1.04
CA THR A 78 9.61 13.41 -0.40
C THR A 78 8.33 12.95 -1.13
N THR A 79 7.26 12.57 -0.42
CA THR A 79 6.09 11.85 -0.98
C THR A 79 4.75 12.09 -0.25
N PRO A 80 4.31 13.35 -0.08
CA PRO A 80 3.04 13.62 0.61
C PRO A 80 1.87 13.00 -0.18
N LEU A 81 0.95 12.33 0.52
CA LEU A 81 -0.21 11.67 -0.08
C LEU A 81 -1.51 12.22 0.50
N THR A 82 -2.48 12.48 -0.38
CA THR A 82 -3.81 12.95 0.05
C THR A 82 -4.52 11.89 0.88
N ASN A 83 -5.58 12.29 1.57
CA ASN A 83 -6.39 11.34 2.33
C ASN A 83 -7.07 10.31 1.41
N MET A 84 -7.56 10.70 0.23
CA MET A 84 -8.13 9.72 -0.72
C MET A 84 -7.06 8.82 -1.32
N GLY A 85 -5.85 9.30 -1.57
CA GLY A 85 -4.76 8.45 -2.04
C GLY A 85 -4.36 7.40 -1.00
N TYR A 86 -4.33 7.80 0.27
CA TYR A 86 -4.10 6.87 1.37
C TYR A 86 -5.24 5.88 1.56
N ASP A 87 -6.48 6.33 1.41
CA ASP A 87 -7.66 5.47 1.47
C ASP A 87 -7.62 4.38 0.38
N LEU A 88 -7.30 4.77 -0.85
CA LEU A 88 -7.09 3.83 -1.96
C LEU A 88 -6.00 2.81 -1.63
N LEU A 89 -4.85 3.24 -1.10
CA LEU A 89 -3.78 2.33 -0.70
C LEU A 89 -4.22 1.35 0.40
N ASN A 90 -5.00 1.79 1.40
CA ASN A 90 -5.53 0.87 2.41
C ASN A 90 -6.49 -0.16 1.80
N GLY A 91 -7.35 0.26 0.86
CA GLY A 91 -8.22 -0.66 0.13
C GLY A 91 -7.43 -1.70 -0.68
N LEU A 92 -6.33 -1.29 -1.32
CA LEU A 92 -5.45 -2.18 -2.08
C LEU A 92 -4.67 -3.16 -1.19
N PHE A 93 -4.32 -2.73 0.02
CA PHE A 93 -3.55 -3.49 1.01
C PHE A 93 -4.40 -4.14 2.10
N ALA A 94 -5.71 -4.27 1.92
CA ALA A 94 -6.52 -5.03 2.86
C ALA A 94 -5.96 -6.47 2.98
N LEU A 95 -5.66 -6.87 4.22
CA LEU A 95 -5.07 -8.17 4.54
C LEU A 95 -6.04 -9.29 4.17
N ASP A 96 -7.30 -9.19 4.62
CA ASP A 96 -8.38 -10.06 4.17
C ASP A 96 -8.66 -9.82 2.66
N PRO A 97 -8.44 -10.82 1.79
CA PRO A 97 -8.73 -10.69 0.38
C PRO A 97 -10.18 -10.35 0.07
N LYS A 98 -11.14 -10.71 0.93
CA LYS A 98 -12.57 -10.41 0.74
C LYS A 98 -12.87 -8.92 0.94
N GLN A 99 -12.09 -8.24 1.78
CA GLN A 99 -12.21 -6.80 2.03
C GLN A 99 -11.38 -5.96 1.05
N ARG A 100 -10.51 -6.61 0.26
CA ARG A 100 -9.63 -5.91 -0.69
C ARG A 100 -10.42 -5.30 -1.83
N ILE A 101 -10.15 -4.03 -2.10
CA ILE A 101 -10.83 -3.28 -3.18
C ILE A 101 -10.66 -4.00 -4.51
N SER A 102 -11.75 -4.10 -5.29
CA SER A 102 -11.72 -4.68 -6.64
C SER A 102 -11.15 -3.70 -7.66
N ALA A 103 -10.76 -4.20 -8.84
CA ALA A 103 -10.24 -3.34 -9.91
C ALA A 103 -11.24 -2.27 -10.34
N ASN A 104 -12.52 -2.62 -10.53
CA ASN A 104 -13.56 -1.68 -10.96
C ASN A 104 -13.76 -0.58 -9.90
N ARG A 105 -13.89 -0.96 -8.61
CA ARG A 105 -14.05 0.02 -7.53
C ARG A 105 -12.82 0.91 -7.36
N ALA A 106 -11.61 0.36 -7.57
CA ALA A 106 -10.38 1.14 -7.54
C ALA A 106 -10.32 2.15 -8.68
N ALA A 107 -10.71 1.77 -9.91
CA ALA A 107 -10.72 2.66 -11.06
C ALA A 107 -11.67 3.86 -10.90
N GLU A 108 -12.77 3.67 -10.17
CA GLU A 108 -13.77 4.71 -9.86
C GLU A 108 -13.47 5.46 -8.55
N HIS A 109 -12.32 5.20 -7.92
CA HIS A 109 -12.00 5.77 -6.61
C HIS A 109 -11.83 7.30 -6.66
N ALA A 110 -12.32 7.99 -5.63
CA ALA A 110 -12.29 9.45 -5.53
C ALA A 110 -10.89 10.06 -5.70
N TYR A 111 -9.84 9.31 -5.32
CA TYR A 111 -8.44 9.69 -5.54
C TYR A 111 -8.15 10.11 -6.99
N PHE A 112 -8.72 9.43 -7.98
CA PHE A 112 -8.49 9.75 -9.40
C PHE A 112 -9.30 10.96 -9.89
N ALA A 113 -10.25 11.45 -9.09
CA ALA A 113 -11.05 12.64 -9.35
C ALA A 113 -10.59 13.86 -8.53
N GLU A 114 -9.64 13.70 -7.60
CA GLU A 114 -9.10 14.81 -6.82
C GLU A 114 -8.25 15.76 -7.69
N SER A 115 -8.13 17.01 -7.24
CA SER A 115 -7.13 17.92 -7.77
C SER A 115 -5.73 17.59 -7.21
N PRO A 116 -4.65 17.70 -8.01
CA PRO A 116 -4.65 18.04 -9.43
C PRO A 116 -5.08 16.86 -10.32
N ALA A 117 -5.70 17.17 -11.45
CA ALA A 117 -6.07 16.17 -12.45
C ALA A 117 -4.81 15.42 -12.99
N PRO A 118 -4.96 14.17 -13.44
CA PRO A 118 -3.85 13.40 -13.98
C PRO A 118 -3.13 14.12 -15.13
N THR A 119 -1.80 14.05 -15.13
CA THR A 119 -0.99 14.58 -16.24
C THR A 119 -1.40 13.90 -17.54
N SER A 120 -1.78 14.71 -18.54
CA SER A 120 -2.08 14.23 -19.89
C SER A 120 -0.92 13.39 -20.42
N ARG A 121 -1.22 12.26 -21.07
CA ARG A 121 -0.22 11.30 -21.57
C ARG A 121 0.93 11.94 -22.38
N GLN A 122 0.64 12.97 -23.16
CA GLN A 122 1.62 13.69 -24.00
C GLN A 122 2.68 14.45 -23.19
N ARG A 123 2.36 14.82 -21.94
CA ARG A 123 3.23 15.55 -21.01
C ARG A 123 3.90 14.65 -19.98
N MET A 124 3.65 13.34 -20.02
CA MET A 124 4.38 12.40 -19.17
C MET A 124 5.87 12.45 -19.52
N PRO A 125 6.78 12.32 -18.52
CA PRO A 125 8.21 12.22 -18.79
C PRO A 125 8.48 11.11 -19.80
N LYS A 126 9.22 11.45 -20.86
CA LYS A 126 9.70 10.45 -21.82
C LYS A 126 11.04 9.95 -21.31
N PHE A 127 11.21 8.65 -21.25
CA PHE A 127 12.53 8.07 -21.01
C PHE A 127 13.44 8.46 -22.19
N PRO A 128 14.67 8.92 -21.94
CA PRO A 128 15.61 9.13 -23.03
C PRO A 128 15.79 7.82 -23.79
N SER A 129 15.66 7.86 -25.10
CA SER A 129 16.06 6.75 -25.96
C SER A 129 17.53 6.44 -25.69
N ARG A 130 17.84 5.18 -25.41
CA ARG A 130 19.23 4.72 -25.39
C ARG A 130 19.66 4.63 -26.84
N ASP A 131 20.39 5.65 -27.31
CA ASP A 131 21.20 5.57 -28.52
C ASP A 131 22.38 4.62 -28.31
#